data_AF-A0A2U3B153-F1
#
_entry.id   AF-A0A2U3B153-F1
#
_cell.length_a   1.000
_cell.length_b   1.000
_cell.length_c   1.000
_cell.angle_alpha   90.00
_cell.angle_beta   90.00
_cell.angle_gamma   90.00
#
_symmetry.space_group_name_H-M   'P 1'
#
loop_
_entity.id
_entity.type
_entity.pdbx_description
1 polymer ?
#
loop_
_entity_poly.entity_id
_entity_poly.type
_entity_poly.pdbx_seq_one_letter_code
_entity_poly.pdbx_strand_id
1 'polypeptide(L)'
;MAKKIDLKDIVQDAFDASIQQISGYDAAFLYAESPTSPMHVATLNIVEGSLKFEDFKEIIASKLHLIPKFRQRLLSVPMNLDYPYWVDDPNFDLDLHLNRMKLPDPSNWKTLRDLTSTLFSSPLDLRRPLWSVHFIEGIDEIAQVPKGSVAIVTKVHHVMIDGSSGVGLLGVLYDNDADGKQKKRSKPKAFNPEPLPDELSLLLKSGYGFLKNPFKIPKTVSETVYSFIKSKAASKLSIQKEFSSTKFPVPITIFNGSISAKRTWGTAILSFDRINSLRKVVGGSINDIILVICAGAIRRYLAEKEKLPLHPLVANVPISIRTENSSELNNQIANMMIQLATHIEDPLERLEYIQEQTMLGKSRHNTMGAKTLAKMADVVPFGLANLAAGLYSKYNIKDLHRPPFNVTITNVPGPRGLLYLNGHKVVSIFGLTPVVDGFGLIIAAFSYNGQVSITTTSDAKTMPDADVFSRYIRESANELEEVINNLGKSKTSKKAVTKIKSKSTPFFTALKKYLKANQKDLKGYKGIYQIQVGLGDTTVGWEIDLTKDTATVKKKKNLNPKLLVEIEDENLYALYKGKLLIDELKIQGRIKITGTAASKTKFIKLLTAFIER
;
A
#
# COMPACT_ATOMS: atom_id res chain seq x y z
N MET A 1 14.04 -38.50 46.99
CA MET A 1 13.78 -37.14 47.53
C MET A 1 13.50 -36.22 46.35
N ALA A 2 12.27 -35.76 46.17
CA ALA A 2 11.91 -34.82 45.11
C ALA A 2 12.40 -33.41 45.51
N LYS A 3 13.18 -32.76 44.62
CA LYS A 3 13.57 -31.34 44.80
C LYS A 3 12.29 -30.51 44.85
N LYS A 4 12.06 -29.78 45.96
CA LYS A 4 11.04 -28.72 46.04
C LYS A 4 11.44 -27.65 45.03
N ILE A 5 10.69 -27.54 43.93
CA ILE A 5 10.84 -26.45 42.98
C ILE A 5 10.18 -25.22 43.62
N ASP A 6 10.97 -24.17 43.90
CA ASP A 6 10.47 -22.93 44.49
C ASP A 6 9.78 -22.09 43.41
N LEU A 7 8.56 -21.61 43.70
CA LEU A 7 7.77 -20.80 42.76
C LEU A 7 8.51 -19.51 42.37
N LYS A 8 9.37 -19.00 43.26
CA LYS A 8 10.18 -17.80 43.00
C LYS A 8 11.23 -18.03 41.91
N ASP A 9 11.86 -19.19 41.89
CA ASP A 9 12.88 -19.53 40.90
C ASP A 9 12.25 -19.72 39.50
N ILE A 10 11.09 -20.36 39.41
CA ILE A 10 10.33 -20.47 38.14
C ILE A 10 9.93 -19.09 37.61
N VAL A 11 9.48 -18.21 38.50
CA VAL A 11 9.05 -16.85 38.13
C VAL A 11 10.26 -16.03 37.68
N GLN A 12 11.40 -16.14 38.36
CA GLN A 12 12.64 -15.46 37.99
C GLN A 12 13.18 -15.94 36.64
N ASP A 13 13.26 -17.25 36.41
CA ASP A 13 13.69 -17.85 35.13
C ASP A 13 12.76 -17.46 33.97
N ALA A 14 11.45 -17.35 34.23
CA ALA A 14 10.47 -16.88 33.23
C ALA A 14 10.72 -15.41 32.81
N PHE A 15 11.27 -14.58 33.70
CA PHE A 15 11.64 -13.19 33.43
C PHE A 15 13.03 -13.04 32.81
N ASP A 16 13.97 -13.96 33.13
CA ASP A 16 15.33 -13.95 32.61
C ASP A 16 15.44 -14.48 31.16
N ALA A 17 14.49 -15.32 30.72
CA ALA A 17 14.41 -15.76 29.32
C ALA A 17 14.18 -14.57 28.38
N SER A 18 15.14 -14.32 27.49
CA SER A 18 15.19 -13.22 26.51
C SER A 18 14.20 -13.37 25.34
N ILE A 19 13.06 -14.02 25.60
CA ILE A 19 12.03 -14.36 24.60
C ILE A 19 11.15 -13.15 24.29
N GLN A 20 10.96 -12.87 23.00
CA GLN A 20 10.19 -11.73 22.53
C GLN A 20 8.78 -12.16 22.11
N GLN A 21 7.76 -11.55 22.70
CA GLN A 21 6.37 -11.78 22.28
C GLN A 21 6.12 -11.14 20.90
N ILE A 22 5.28 -11.77 20.07
CA ILE A 22 4.85 -11.14 18.82
C ILE A 22 3.94 -9.94 19.09
N SER A 23 3.95 -8.95 18.21
CA SER A 23 3.04 -7.81 18.31
C SER A 23 1.60 -8.23 17.95
N GLY A 24 0.59 -7.48 18.43
CA GLY A 24 -0.80 -7.73 18.06
C GLY A 24 -1.06 -7.56 16.55
N TYR A 25 -0.32 -6.68 15.90
CA TYR A 25 -0.36 -6.52 14.44
C TYR A 25 0.22 -7.74 13.72
N ASP A 26 1.34 -8.30 14.18
CA ASP A 26 1.94 -9.49 13.55
C ASP A 26 1.06 -10.73 13.76
N ALA A 27 0.41 -10.82 14.93
CA ALA A 27 -0.56 -11.87 15.22
C ALA A 27 -1.76 -11.85 14.28
N ALA A 28 -2.14 -10.69 13.73
CA ALA A 28 -3.23 -10.60 12.76
C ALA A 28 -3.00 -11.46 11.51
N PHE A 29 -1.73 -11.65 11.10
CA PHE A 29 -1.40 -12.54 10.00
C PHE A 29 -1.59 -14.01 10.35
N LEU A 30 -1.35 -14.41 11.61
CA LEU A 30 -1.64 -15.77 12.08
C LEU A 30 -3.16 -16.02 12.15
N TYR A 31 -3.96 -15.01 12.51
CA TYR A 31 -5.42 -15.14 12.53
C TYR A 31 -6.04 -15.22 11.14
N ALA A 32 -5.44 -14.52 10.18
CA ALA A 32 -5.88 -14.55 8.79
C ALA A 32 -5.46 -15.86 8.08
N GLU A 33 -4.50 -16.59 8.65
CA GLU A 33 -4.01 -17.82 8.06
C GLU A 33 -5.02 -18.96 8.14
N SER A 34 -5.19 -19.66 7.03
CA SER A 34 -6.00 -20.87 6.95
C SER A 34 -5.44 -21.83 5.90
N PRO A 35 -5.89 -23.10 5.85
CA PRO A 35 -5.47 -24.03 4.80
C PRO A 35 -5.70 -23.52 3.37
N THR A 36 -6.67 -22.62 3.17
CA THR A 36 -6.94 -21.98 1.88
C THR A 36 -6.35 -20.59 1.75
N SER A 37 -5.83 -19.99 2.82
CA SER A 37 -5.24 -18.64 2.86
C SER A 37 -3.91 -18.63 3.61
N PRO A 38 -2.84 -19.26 3.12
CA PRO A 38 -1.52 -19.15 3.74
C PRO A 38 -1.04 -17.69 3.78
N MET A 39 -0.52 -17.21 4.91
CA MET A 39 -0.14 -15.81 5.12
C MET A 39 1.36 -15.58 5.02
N HIS A 40 1.98 -16.16 3.99
CA HIS A 40 3.37 -15.91 3.61
C HIS A 40 3.49 -14.98 2.41
N VAL A 41 4.61 -14.28 2.33
CA VAL A 41 5.07 -13.58 1.13
C VAL A 41 6.23 -14.36 0.52
N ALA A 42 6.47 -14.16 -0.77
CA ALA A 42 7.64 -14.71 -1.42
C ALA A 42 8.25 -13.77 -2.45
N THR A 43 9.48 -14.04 -2.83
CA THR A 43 10.14 -13.44 -3.98
C THR A 43 10.63 -14.53 -4.91
N LEU A 44 10.51 -14.31 -6.22
CA LEU A 44 11.24 -15.06 -7.25
C LEU A 44 12.40 -14.17 -7.73
N ASN A 45 13.63 -14.59 -7.48
CA ASN A 45 14.84 -13.89 -7.90
C ASN A 45 15.52 -14.69 -9.01
N ILE A 46 15.90 -14.05 -10.11
CA ILE A 46 16.68 -14.68 -11.19
C ILE A 46 18.13 -14.24 -11.06
N VAL A 47 19.05 -15.20 -10.97
CA VAL A 47 20.49 -14.97 -10.78
C VAL A 47 21.27 -15.60 -11.92
N GLU A 48 22.14 -14.83 -12.58
CA GLU A 48 22.85 -15.29 -13.79
C GLU A 48 24.13 -16.09 -13.51
N GLY A 49 24.62 -16.80 -14.52
CA GLY A 49 26.01 -17.28 -14.53
C GLY A 49 26.28 -18.58 -13.77
N SER A 50 25.31 -19.48 -13.63
CA SER A 50 25.51 -20.85 -13.10
C SER A 50 26.04 -20.88 -11.66
N LEU A 51 25.38 -20.13 -10.78
CA LEU A 51 25.55 -20.28 -9.33
C LEU A 51 25.30 -21.75 -8.93
N LYS A 52 26.19 -22.35 -8.16
CA LYS A 52 26.02 -23.71 -7.65
C LYS A 52 25.18 -23.72 -6.38
N PHE A 53 24.40 -24.78 -6.16
CA PHE A 53 23.58 -24.93 -4.96
C PHE A 53 24.42 -24.97 -3.68
N GLU A 54 25.58 -25.63 -3.71
CA GLU A 54 26.48 -25.75 -2.56
C GLU A 54 27.06 -24.39 -2.16
N ASP A 55 27.46 -23.58 -3.15
CA ASP A 55 27.88 -22.19 -2.93
C ASP A 55 26.75 -21.36 -2.31
N PHE A 56 25.53 -21.50 -2.86
CA PHE A 56 24.34 -20.84 -2.32
C PHE A 56 24.08 -21.20 -0.86
N LYS A 57 24.11 -22.50 -0.52
CA LYS A 57 23.90 -23.00 0.85
C LYS A 57 24.92 -22.42 1.82
N GLU A 58 26.20 -22.39 1.46
CA GLU A 58 27.25 -21.81 2.28
C GLU A 58 27.05 -20.30 2.51
N ILE A 59 26.62 -19.56 1.49
CA ILE A 59 26.33 -18.13 1.60
C ILE A 59 25.21 -17.89 2.61
N ILE A 60 24.10 -18.63 2.49
CA ILE A 60 22.99 -18.52 3.45
C ILE A 60 23.46 -18.85 4.86
N ALA A 61 24.17 -19.96 5.05
CA ALA A 61 24.70 -20.38 6.35
C ALA A 61 25.58 -19.31 7.00
N SER A 62 26.41 -18.61 6.21
CA SER A 62 27.27 -17.53 6.69
C SER A 62 26.50 -16.29 7.17
N LYS A 63 25.30 -16.05 6.62
CA LYS A 63 24.49 -14.84 6.87
C LYS A 63 23.35 -15.05 7.88
N LEU A 64 22.98 -16.28 8.23
CA LEU A 64 21.87 -16.58 9.16
C LEU A 64 21.93 -15.83 10.49
N HIS A 65 23.13 -15.67 11.06
CA HIS A 65 23.32 -14.97 12.34
C HIS A 65 22.99 -13.47 12.29
N LEU A 66 22.89 -12.89 11.09
CA LEU A 66 22.47 -11.49 10.89
C LEU A 66 20.95 -11.35 10.93
N ILE A 67 20.21 -12.47 10.87
CA ILE A 67 18.75 -12.51 10.89
C ILE A 67 18.32 -13.54 11.96
N PRO A 68 18.40 -13.22 13.27
CA PRO A 68 18.12 -14.17 14.35
C PRO A 68 16.79 -14.92 14.18
N LYS A 69 15.74 -14.23 13.71
CA LYS A 69 14.42 -14.82 13.44
C LYS A 69 14.45 -16.04 12.49
N PHE A 70 15.47 -16.19 11.65
CA PHE A 70 15.59 -17.35 10.74
C PHE A 70 15.97 -18.64 11.48
N ARG A 71 16.42 -18.54 12.74
CA ARG A 71 16.67 -19.68 13.62
C ARG A 71 15.68 -19.76 14.79
N GLN A 72 14.60 -18.97 14.73
CA GLN A 72 13.56 -18.91 15.75
C GLN A 72 12.24 -19.44 15.22
N ARG A 73 11.49 -20.10 16.10
CA ARG A 73 10.14 -20.58 15.84
C ARG A 73 9.14 -19.90 16.77
N LEU A 74 7.85 -19.99 16.42
CA LEU A 74 6.79 -19.55 17.30
C LEU A 74 6.50 -20.61 18.36
N LEU A 75 6.34 -20.16 19.59
CA LEU A 75 5.88 -20.97 20.71
C LEU A 75 4.57 -20.37 21.23
N SER A 76 3.47 -21.09 20.99
CA SER A 76 2.15 -20.69 21.46
C SER A 76 2.04 -20.87 22.96
N VAL A 77 1.34 -19.95 23.62
CA VAL A 77 0.97 -20.10 25.02
C VAL A 77 -0.12 -21.18 25.14
N PRO A 78 -0.08 -22.07 26.14
CA PRO A 78 -1.11 -23.10 26.31
C PRO A 78 -2.52 -22.52 26.29
N MET A 79 -3.44 -23.24 25.65
CA MET A 79 -4.83 -22.80 25.42
C MET A 79 -4.98 -21.49 24.64
N ASN A 80 -3.92 -21.01 23.96
CA ASN A 80 -3.94 -19.78 23.17
C ASN A 80 -4.38 -18.54 23.99
N LEU A 81 -4.02 -18.52 25.28
CA LEU A 81 -4.42 -17.48 26.24
C LEU A 81 -3.73 -16.13 26.01
N ASP A 82 -2.59 -16.13 25.31
CA ASP A 82 -1.85 -14.92 24.95
C ASP A 82 -1.16 -15.10 23.59
N TYR A 83 -0.57 -14.02 23.08
CA TYR A 83 0.18 -14.02 21.83
C TYR A 83 1.40 -14.96 21.91
N PRO A 84 1.73 -15.68 20.81
CA PRO A 84 2.94 -16.49 20.72
C PRO A 84 4.24 -15.72 20.99
N TYR A 85 5.27 -16.45 21.41
CA TYR A 85 6.62 -15.93 21.61
C TYR A 85 7.57 -16.45 20.53
N TRP A 86 8.53 -15.61 20.12
CA TRP A 86 9.70 -16.05 19.37
C TRP A 86 10.67 -16.73 20.33
N VAL A 87 11.07 -17.96 20.00
CA VAL A 87 12.06 -18.74 20.74
C VAL A 87 13.05 -19.36 19.75
N ASP A 88 14.29 -19.54 20.17
CA ASP A 88 15.28 -20.28 19.38
C ASP A 88 14.78 -21.72 19.12
N ASP A 89 14.99 -22.22 17.91
CA ASP A 89 14.65 -23.59 17.56
C ASP A 89 15.81 -24.54 17.91
N PRO A 90 15.69 -25.38 18.97
CA PRO A 90 16.77 -26.29 19.35
C PRO A 90 17.10 -27.33 18.28
N ASN A 91 16.18 -27.57 17.34
CA ASN A 91 16.34 -28.55 16.26
C ASN A 91 16.53 -27.86 14.90
N PHE A 92 17.02 -26.61 14.88
CA PHE A 92 17.24 -25.88 13.65
C PHE A 92 18.20 -26.64 12.72
N ASP A 93 17.71 -26.94 11.51
CA ASP A 93 18.48 -27.54 10.44
C ASP A 93 18.26 -26.75 9.15
N LEU A 94 19.35 -26.25 8.55
CA LEU A 94 19.30 -25.48 7.31
C LEU A 94 18.77 -26.31 6.13
N ASP A 95 19.04 -27.62 6.09
CA ASP A 95 18.62 -28.48 4.99
C ASP A 95 17.09 -28.68 4.93
N LEU A 96 16.39 -28.45 6.04
CA LEU A 96 14.93 -28.47 6.07
C LEU A 96 14.30 -27.21 5.47
N HIS A 97 15.09 -26.16 5.26
CA HIS A 97 14.63 -24.90 4.68
C HIS A 97 15.09 -24.69 3.24
N LEU A 98 16.10 -25.43 2.75
CA LEU A 98 16.64 -25.30 1.40
C LEU A 98 16.23 -26.50 0.52
N ASN A 99 15.51 -26.21 -0.57
CA ASN A 99 15.09 -27.21 -1.54
C ASN A 99 15.81 -26.98 -2.87
N ARG A 100 16.51 -27.99 -3.38
CA ARG A 100 17.11 -27.95 -4.72
C ARG A 100 16.20 -28.66 -5.71
N MET A 101 15.92 -28.05 -6.85
CA MET A 101 15.12 -28.65 -7.92
C MET A 101 15.52 -28.14 -9.30
N LYS A 102 15.10 -28.86 -10.34
CA LYS A 102 15.21 -28.43 -11.73
C LYS A 102 13.84 -27.98 -12.25
N LEU A 103 13.80 -26.95 -13.08
CA LEU A 103 12.60 -26.57 -13.79
C LEU A 103 12.19 -27.72 -14.76
N PRO A 104 10.93 -28.17 -14.74
CA PRO A 104 10.46 -29.16 -15.71
C PRO A 104 10.47 -28.63 -17.14
N ASP A 105 10.58 -29.53 -18.12
CA ASP A 105 10.42 -29.19 -19.53
C ASP A 105 8.93 -28.99 -19.90
N PRO A 106 8.60 -28.05 -20.80
CA PRO A 106 9.50 -27.06 -21.40
C PRO A 106 9.93 -25.99 -20.38
N SER A 107 11.21 -25.63 -20.39
CA SER A 107 11.85 -24.79 -19.36
C SER A 107 11.60 -23.29 -19.57
N ASN A 108 10.34 -22.92 -19.81
CA ASN A 108 9.91 -21.58 -20.20
C ASN A 108 9.19 -20.81 -19.08
N TRP A 109 8.78 -19.57 -19.36
CA TRP A 109 8.06 -18.71 -18.41
C TRP A 109 6.76 -19.31 -17.88
N LYS A 110 6.03 -20.07 -18.69
CA LYS A 110 4.78 -20.69 -18.23
C LYS A 110 5.08 -21.71 -17.15
N THR A 111 6.03 -22.62 -17.40
CA THR A 111 6.40 -23.66 -16.44
C THR A 111 7.00 -23.06 -15.17
N LEU A 112 7.82 -22.01 -15.28
CA LEU A 112 8.35 -21.31 -14.10
C LEU A 112 7.25 -20.65 -13.27
N ARG A 113 6.26 -20.01 -13.91
CA ARG A 113 5.10 -19.42 -13.20
C ARG A 113 4.23 -20.49 -12.54
N ASP A 114 3.96 -21.60 -13.22
CA ASP A 114 3.17 -22.70 -12.69
C ASP A 114 3.86 -23.33 -11.46
N LEU A 115 5.16 -23.62 -11.57
CA LEU A 115 5.96 -24.11 -10.46
C LEU A 115 5.96 -23.12 -9.29
N THR A 116 6.27 -21.85 -9.56
CA THR A 116 6.30 -20.80 -8.52
C THR A 116 4.94 -20.64 -7.84
N SER A 117 3.83 -20.74 -8.59
CA SER A 117 2.47 -20.72 -8.05
C SER A 117 2.19 -21.92 -7.14
N THR A 118 2.63 -23.12 -7.52
CA THR A 118 2.50 -24.32 -6.68
C THR A 118 3.29 -24.18 -5.38
N LEU A 119 4.56 -23.74 -5.46
CA LEU A 119 5.41 -23.53 -4.27
C LEU A 119 4.82 -22.48 -3.31
N PHE A 120 4.19 -21.44 -3.87
CA PHE A 120 3.52 -20.40 -3.10
C PHE A 120 2.15 -20.83 -2.54
N SER A 121 1.51 -21.85 -3.13
CA SER A 121 0.23 -22.39 -2.63
C SER A 121 0.42 -23.23 -1.36
N SER A 122 1.59 -23.87 -1.20
CA SER A 122 1.89 -24.71 -0.04
C SER A 122 2.17 -23.87 1.21
N PRO A 123 1.48 -24.10 2.35
CA PRO A 123 1.74 -23.39 3.61
C PRO A 123 3.12 -23.72 4.19
N LEU A 124 3.61 -22.87 5.09
CA LEU A 124 4.78 -23.16 5.93
C LEU A 124 4.37 -23.97 7.16
N ASP A 125 5.26 -24.80 7.71
CA ASP A 125 5.01 -25.50 8.97
C ASP A 125 5.23 -24.54 10.15
N LEU A 126 4.13 -24.19 10.85
CA LEU A 126 4.17 -23.22 11.95
C LEU A 126 5.01 -23.64 13.16
N ARG A 127 5.46 -24.90 13.20
CA ARG A 127 6.28 -25.46 14.28
C ARG A 127 7.78 -25.25 14.08
N ARG A 128 8.19 -24.68 12.95
CA ARG A 128 9.59 -24.44 12.56
C ARG A 128 9.82 -22.96 12.28
N PRO A 129 11.08 -22.51 12.11
CA PRO A 129 11.34 -21.19 11.58
C PRO A 129 10.61 -20.97 10.26
N LEU A 130 9.91 -19.84 10.18
CA LEU A 130 8.83 -19.62 9.22
C LEU A 130 9.32 -19.13 7.86
N TRP A 131 10.28 -19.84 7.27
CA TRP A 131 10.83 -19.52 5.96
C TRP A 131 11.27 -20.79 5.20
N SER A 132 11.36 -20.67 3.89
CA SER A 132 11.89 -21.71 3.00
C SER A 132 12.45 -21.08 1.73
N VAL A 133 13.42 -21.74 1.11
CA VAL A 133 14.00 -21.34 -0.17
C VAL A 133 13.97 -22.52 -1.13
N HIS A 134 13.60 -22.25 -2.38
CA HIS A 134 13.64 -23.21 -3.47
C HIS A 134 14.62 -22.69 -4.52
N PHE A 135 15.68 -23.45 -4.75
CA PHE A 135 16.72 -23.20 -5.73
C PHE A 135 16.41 -24.01 -6.98
N ILE A 136 16.05 -23.31 -8.06
CA ILE A 136 15.51 -23.87 -9.30
C ILE A 136 16.54 -23.70 -10.42
N GLU A 137 17.08 -24.82 -10.89
CA GLU A 137 18.05 -24.89 -11.98
C GLU A 137 17.35 -25.08 -13.34
N GLY A 138 18.07 -24.83 -14.45
CA GLY A 138 17.63 -25.20 -15.80
C GLY A 138 16.69 -24.20 -16.50
N ILE A 139 16.75 -22.91 -16.16
CA ILE A 139 15.90 -21.86 -16.78
C ILE A 139 16.44 -21.37 -18.15
N ASP A 140 16.91 -22.30 -18.98
CA ASP A 140 17.69 -22.03 -20.20
C ASP A 140 16.88 -21.65 -21.45
N GLU A 141 15.56 -21.88 -21.44
CA GLU A 141 14.67 -21.59 -22.58
C GLU A 141 13.93 -20.26 -22.43
N ILE A 142 14.25 -19.46 -21.40
CA ILE A 142 13.66 -18.14 -21.20
C ILE A 142 14.50 -17.10 -21.93
N ALA A 143 13.99 -16.57 -23.04
CA ALA A 143 14.73 -15.66 -23.92
C ALA A 143 15.28 -14.39 -23.23
N GLN A 144 14.61 -13.88 -22.18
CA GLN A 144 15.05 -12.68 -21.44
C GLN A 144 16.07 -12.99 -20.33
N VAL A 145 16.43 -14.26 -20.15
CA VAL A 145 17.28 -14.74 -19.06
C VAL A 145 18.55 -15.36 -19.65
N PRO A 146 19.75 -14.99 -19.16
CA PRO A 146 20.99 -15.62 -19.60
C PRO A 146 20.97 -17.13 -19.36
N LYS A 147 21.52 -17.91 -20.29
CA LYS A 147 21.69 -19.35 -20.10
C LYS A 147 22.53 -19.66 -18.86
N GLY A 148 22.23 -20.76 -18.21
CA GLY A 148 22.84 -21.19 -16.95
C GLY A 148 22.36 -20.41 -15.73
N SER A 149 21.39 -19.51 -15.86
CA SER A 149 20.80 -18.81 -14.71
C SER A 149 20.07 -19.78 -13.77
N VAL A 150 19.81 -19.33 -12.56
CA VAL A 150 18.99 -20.03 -11.56
C VAL A 150 17.88 -19.13 -11.06
N ALA A 151 16.75 -19.74 -10.69
CA ALA A 151 15.63 -19.06 -10.06
C ALA A 151 15.59 -19.42 -8.57
N ILE A 152 15.50 -18.41 -7.70
CA ILE A 152 15.47 -18.58 -6.24
C ILE A 152 14.13 -18.07 -5.74
N VAL A 153 13.27 -18.99 -5.28
CA VAL A 153 12.01 -18.66 -4.62
C VAL A 153 12.22 -18.64 -3.12
N THR A 154 12.22 -17.45 -2.51
CA THR A 154 12.33 -17.29 -1.06
C THR A 154 10.96 -16.97 -0.49
N LYS A 155 10.43 -17.84 0.37
CA LYS A 155 9.12 -17.71 1.02
C LYS A 155 9.31 -17.49 2.51
N VAL A 156 8.61 -16.50 3.07
CA VAL A 156 8.71 -16.09 4.48
C VAL A 156 7.31 -15.76 4.99
N HIS A 157 6.96 -16.23 6.19
CA HIS A 157 5.66 -15.91 6.79
C HIS A 157 5.58 -14.42 7.17
N HIS A 158 4.42 -13.80 6.96
CA HIS A 158 4.25 -12.35 7.11
C HIS A 158 4.37 -11.87 8.58
N VAL A 159 4.29 -12.80 9.55
CA VAL A 159 4.62 -12.55 10.97
C VAL A 159 6.11 -12.25 11.19
N MET A 160 7.00 -12.64 10.27
CA MET A 160 8.44 -12.39 10.37
C MET A 160 8.83 -11.02 9.80
N ILE A 161 8.13 -10.54 8.77
CA ILE A 161 8.50 -9.38 7.95
C ILE A 161 7.26 -8.54 7.53
N ASP A 162 7.34 -7.22 7.57
CA ASP A 162 6.50 -6.35 6.71
C ASP A 162 7.09 -6.20 5.29
N GLY A 163 6.32 -5.58 4.38
CA GLY A 163 6.73 -5.32 3.01
C GLY A 163 8.02 -4.50 2.85
N SER A 164 8.34 -3.60 3.80
CA SER A 164 9.60 -2.81 3.78
C SER A 164 10.77 -3.55 4.43
N SER A 165 10.50 -4.34 5.48
CA SER A 165 11.43 -5.26 6.13
C SER A 165 11.87 -6.39 5.19
N GLY A 166 10.99 -6.81 4.26
CA GLY A 166 11.33 -7.71 3.16
C GLY A 166 12.40 -7.16 2.20
N VAL A 167 12.45 -5.84 1.98
CA VAL A 167 13.54 -5.21 1.19
C VAL A 167 14.85 -5.20 1.97
N GLY A 168 14.78 -4.98 3.30
CA GLY A 168 15.94 -5.10 4.18
C GLY A 168 16.58 -6.49 4.13
N LEU A 169 15.76 -7.55 4.06
CA LEU A 169 16.23 -8.92 3.89
C LEU A 169 17.06 -9.11 2.61
N LEU A 170 16.67 -8.47 1.49
CA LEU A 170 17.46 -8.50 0.26
C LEU A 170 18.85 -7.88 0.48
N GLY A 171 18.94 -6.78 1.22
CA GLY A 171 20.21 -6.13 1.55
C GLY A 171 21.13 -6.96 2.45
N VAL A 172 20.60 -7.93 3.19
CA VAL A 172 21.41 -8.90 3.94
C VAL A 172 21.86 -10.04 3.03
N LEU A 173 20.93 -10.62 2.26
CA LEU A 173 21.19 -11.82 1.46
C LEU A 173 22.06 -11.55 0.22
N TYR A 174 21.91 -10.39 -0.42
CA TYR A 174 22.63 -10.02 -1.63
C TYR A 174 23.70 -8.95 -1.37
N ASP A 175 24.73 -8.96 -2.20
CA ASP A 175 25.84 -8.01 -2.17
C ASP A 175 25.58 -6.86 -3.16
N ASN A 176 26.15 -5.68 -2.91
CA ASN A 176 26.01 -4.50 -3.78
C ASN A 176 27.12 -4.39 -4.84
N ASP A 177 28.08 -5.33 -4.86
CA ASP A 177 29.23 -5.35 -5.76
C ASP A 177 29.45 -6.74 -6.35
N ALA A 178 30.12 -6.77 -7.50
CA ALA A 178 30.39 -8.00 -8.26
C ALA A 178 31.57 -8.82 -7.69
N ASP A 179 32.30 -8.29 -6.70
CA ASP A 179 33.53 -8.89 -6.17
C ASP A 179 33.28 -10.06 -5.21
N GLY A 180 32.02 -10.49 -5.09
CA GLY A 180 31.61 -11.58 -4.20
C GLY A 180 32.42 -12.87 -4.38
N LYS A 181 32.88 -13.20 -5.61
CA LYS A 181 33.75 -14.37 -5.87
C LYS A 181 35.14 -14.25 -5.25
N GLN A 182 35.64 -13.03 -5.06
CA GLN A 182 36.97 -12.76 -4.51
C GLN A 182 36.94 -12.60 -2.98
N LYS A 183 35.77 -12.34 -2.40
CA LYS A 183 35.59 -12.20 -0.96
C LYS A 183 35.66 -13.56 -0.27
N LYS A 184 36.55 -13.68 0.72
CA LYS A 184 36.59 -14.86 1.59
C LYS A 184 35.29 -14.96 2.38
N ARG A 185 34.58 -16.08 2.22
CA ARG A 185 33.33 -16.34 2.94
C ARG A 185 33.57 -16.32 4.45
N SER A 186 32.72 -15.61 5.19
CA SER A 186 32.73 -15.69 6.65
C SER A 186 32.28 -17.08 7.07
N LYS A 187 32.93 -17.65 8.09
CA LYS A 187 32.50 -18.93 8.64
C LYS A 187 31.13 -18.75 9.31
N PRO A 188 30.18 -19.71 9.15
CA PRO A 188 28.93 -19.69 9.89
C PRO A 188 29.20 -19.56 11.39
N LYS A 189 28.53 -18.62 12.06
CA LYS A 189 28.58 -18.55 13.52
C LYS A 189 27.83 -19.72 14.12
N ALA A 190 28.44 -20.35 15.14
CA ALA A 190 27.81 -21.40 15.93
C ALA A 190 26.44 -20.95 16.44
N PHE A 191 25.51 -21.89 16.52
CA PHE A 191 24.18 -21.66 17.04
C PHE A 191 24.00 -22.50 18.30
N ASN A 192 23.91 -21.82 19.44
CA ASN A 192 23.71 -22.44 20.74
C ASN A 192 22.33 -21.99 21.24
N PRO A 193 21.26 -22.71 20.88
CA PRO A 193 19.90 -22.30 21.20
C PRO A 193 19.67 -22.32 22.72
N GLU A 194 18.98 -21.31 23.23
CA GLU A 194 18.50 -21.34 24.61
C GLU A 194 17.47 -22.48 24.79
N PRO A 195 17.42 -23.15 25.96
CA PRO A 195 16.38 -24.12 26.26
C PRO A 195 14.99 -23.50 26.11
N LEU A 196 14.05 -24.29 25.62
CA LEU A 196 12.66 -23.85 25.49
C LEU A 196 12.08 -23.56 26.88
N PRO A 197 11.34 -22.46 27.06
CA PRO A 197 10.66 -22.17 28.32
C PRO A 197 9.58 -23.22 28.60
N ASP A 198 9.43 -23.60 29.87
CA ASP A 198 8.41 -24.54 30.32
C ASP A 198 6.99 -23.97 30.16
N GLU A 199 5.99 -24.82 29.92
CA GLU A 199 4.61 -24.38 29.69
C GLU A 199 4.03 -23.59 30.88
N LEU A 200 4.37 -23.98 32.12
CA LEU A 200 3.92 -23.27 33.32
C LEU A 200 4.57 -21.88 33.41
N SER A 201 5.83 -21.75 33.02
CA SER A 201 6.55 -20.47 32.99
C SER A 201 5.91 -19.49 31.99
N LEU A 202 5.49 -19.97 30.82
CA LEU A 202 4.77 -19.18 29.82
C LEU A 202 3.40 -18.74 30.33
N LEU A 203 2.65 -19.64 30.97
CA LEU A 203 1.35 -19.33 31.57
C LEU A 203 1.47 -18.28 32.68
N LEU A 204 2.48 -18.41 33.55
CA LEU A 204 2.76 -17.43 34.61
C LEU A 204 3.17 -16.06 34.04
N LYS A 205 4.03 -16.03 33.02
CA LYS A 205 4.44 -14.79 32.33
C LYS A 205 3.25 -14.10 31.66
N SER A 206 2.38 -14.88 31.01
CA SER A 206 1.13 -14.40 30.40
C SER A 206 0.15 -13.86 31.45
N GLY A 207 -0.04 -14.61 32.55
CA GLY A 207 -0.89 -14.21 33.68
C GLY A 207 -0.38 -12.94 34.40
N TYR A 208 0.93 -12.77 34.53
CA TYR A 208 1.53 -11.57 35.09
C TYR A 208 1.35 -10.35 34.16
N GLY A 209 1.53 -10.52 32.85
CA GLY A 209 1.25 -9.47 31.86
C GLY A 209 -0.20 -8.96 31.91
N PHE A 210 -1.13 -9.89 32.16
CA PHE A 210 -2.54 -9.62 32.39
C PHE A 210 -2.82 -8.89 33.71
N LEU A 211 -2.17 -9.30 34.82
CA LEU A 211 -2.29 -8.66 36.14
C LEU A 211 -1.70 -7.25 36.19
N LYS A 212 -0.66 -6.95 35.41
CA LYS A 212 -0.05 -5.61 35.32
C LYS A 212 -0.87 -4.62 34.48
N ASN A 213 -1.72 -5.09 33.57
CA ASN A 213 -2.56 -4.27 32.71
C ASN A 213 -4.02 -4.78 32.65
N PRO A 214 -4.75 -4.81 33.78
CA PRO A 214 -6.12 -5.35 33.84
C PRO A 214 -7.13 -4.55 33.00
N PHE A 215 -6.79 -3.32 32.59
CA PHE A 215 -7.58 -2.50 31.67
C PHE A 215 -7.45 -2.89 30.19
N LYS A 216 -6.58 -3.86 29.83
CA LYS A 216 -6.48 -4.40 28.46
C LYS A 216 -7.61 -5.37 28.11
N ILE A 217 -8.42 -5.81 29.08
CA ILE A 217 -9.71 -6.44 28.78
C ILE A 217 -10.71 -5.29 28.60
N PRO A 218 -11.15 -4.98 27.38
CA PRO A 218 -12.22 -4.01 27.23
C PRO A 218 -13.47 -4.58 27.95
N LYS A 219 -14.20 -3.74 28.70
CA LYS A 219 -15.55 -4.05 29.25
C LYS A 219 -16.47 -4.73 28.23
N THR A 220 -16.16 -4.55 26.95
CA THR A 220 -16.77 -5.15 25.79
C THR A 220 -16.71 -6.70 25.77
N VAL A 221 -15.74 -7.40 26.39
CA VAL A 221 -15.77 -8.87 26.45
C VAL A 221 -16.90 -9.36 27.36
N SER A 222 -17.05 -8.75 28.54
CA SER A 222 -18.21 -9.01 29.40
C SER A 222 -19.51 -8.57 28.74
N GLU A 223 -19.55 -7.42 28.06
CA GLU A 223 -20.74 -6.96 27.34
C GLU A 223 -21.07 -7.81 26.11
N THR A 224 -20.09 -8.43 25.46
CA THR A 224 -20.28 -9.32 24.29
C THR A 224 -20.83 -10.67 24.72
N VAL A 225 -20.31 -11.25 25.81
CA VAL A 225 -20.88 -12.46 26.42
C VAL A 225 -22.30 -12.19 26.93
N TYR A 226 -22.50 -11.04 27.59
CA TYR A 226 -23.82 -10.61 28.06
C TYR A 226 -24.80 -10.30 26.91
N SER A 227 -24.30 -9.71 25.83
CA SER A 227 -25.04 -9.45 24.58
C SER A 227 -25.40 -10.74 23.87
N PHE A 228 -24.51 -11.74 23.82
CA PHE A 228 -24.82 -13.07 23.24
C PHE A 228 -25.93 -13.80 24.02
N ILE A 229 -25.95 -13.68 25.35
CA ILE A 229 -27.02 -14.23 26.18
C ILE A 229 -28.32 -13.44 25.97
N LYS A 230 -28.25 -12.12 25.83
CA LYS A 230 -29.40 -11.24 25.62
C LYS A 230 -29.92 -11.24 24.17
N SER A 231 -29.09 -11.61 23.19
CA SER A 231 -29.44 -11.59 21.76
C SER A 231 -30.37 -12.73 21.36
N LYS A 232 -30.49 -13.80 22.17
CA LYS A 232 -31.59 -14.76 22.04
C LYS A 232 -32.97 -14.11 22.23
N ALA A 233 -33.06 -12.94 22.86
CA ALA A 233 -34.31 -12.21 23.06
C ALA A 233 -34.50 -10.99 22.15
N ALA A 234 -33.50 -10.61 21.33
CA ALA A 234 -33.52 -9.34 20.59
C ALA A 234 -33.00 -9.44 19.14
N SER A 235 -32.99 -10.64 18.55
CA SER A 235 -32.35 -10.95 17.26
C SER A 235 -33.05 -10.43 15.99
N LYS A 236 -33.76 -9.30 16.04
CA LYS A 236 -34.40 -8.75 14.83
C LYS A 236 -34.20 -7.27 14.51
N LEU A 237 -33.49 -6.47 15.31
CA LEU A 237 -33.51 -5.00 15.07
C LEU A 237 -32.21 -4.19 15.21
N SER A 238 -31.06 -4.75 15.61
CA SER A 238 -29.92 -3.90 16.01
C SER A 238 -28.60 -4.10 15.27
N ILE A 239 -28.39 -5.17 14.50
CA ILE A 239 -27.10 -5.40 13.80
C ILE A 239 -26.95 -4.56 12.52
N GLN A 240 -28.03 -3.94 12.04
CA GLN A 240 -28.04 -3.21 10.76
C GLN A 240 -27.45 -1.79 10.81
N LYS A 241 -27.18 -1.23 12.00
CA LYS A 241 -26.92 0.23 12.15
C LYS A 241 -25.45 0.66 12.25
N GLU A 242 -24.51 -0.24 12.55
CA GLU A 242 -23.11 0.16 12.81
C GLU A 242 -22.11 -0.10 11.67
N PHE A 243 -22.49 -0.83 10.61
CA PHE A 243 -21.66 -1.02 9.41
C PHE A 243 -21.97 -0.06 8.26
N SER A 244 -22.84 0.93 8.48
CA SER A 244 -23.23 1.93 7.48
C SER A 244 -22.55 3.27 7.74
N SER A 245 -21.32 3.46 7.27
CA SER A 245 -20.77 4.83 7.12
C SER A 245 -19.82 5.04 5.92
N THR A 246 -19.66 4.08 5.02
CA THR A 246 -19.08 4.36 3.70
C THR A 246 -20.16 4.91 2.78
N LYS A 247 -20.07 6.20 2.41
CA LYS A 247 -21.02 6.87 1.50
C LYS A 247 -21.04 6.27 0.07
N PHE A 248 -20.25 5.24 -0.22
CA PHE A 248 -20.21 4.56 -1.51
C PHE A 248 -20.20 3.05 -1.32
N PRO A 249 -21.12 2.31 -1.94
CA PRO A 249 -21.13 0.86 -1.85
C PRO A 249 -20.06 0.26 -2.76
N VAL A 250 -19.13 -0.50 -2.17
CA VAL A 250 -18.17 -1.31 -2.90
C VAL A 250 -18.95 -2.40 -3.69
N PRO A 251 -18.74 -2.53 -5.00
CA PRO A 251 -19.44 -3.55 -5.78
C PRO A 251 -18.94 -4.94 -5.40
N ILE A 252 -19.80 -5.95 -5.46
CA ILE A 252 -19.39 -7.35 -5.33
C ILE A 252 -18.86 -7.79 -6.69
N THR A 253 -17.67 -8.38 -6.73
CA THR A 253 -17.02 -8.84 -7.97
C THR A 253 -16.53 -10.28 -7.82
N ILE A 254 -16.09 -10.88 -8.92
CA ILE A 254 -15.47 -12.21 -8.92
C ILE A 254 -14.21 -12.30 -8.03
N PHE A 255 -13.56 -11.17 -7.73
CA PHE A 255 -12.43 -11.13 -6.80
C PHE A 255 -12.84 -11.26 -5.34
N ASN A 256 -14.12 -11.12 -5.01
CA ASN A 256 -14.59 -11.13 -3.62
C ASN A 256 -15.25 -12.43 -3.16
N GLY A 257 -15.14 -13.50 -3.96
CA GLY A 257 -15.69 -14.81 -3.64
C GLY A 257 -14.83 -15.63 -2.66
N SER A 258 -15.29 -16.84 -2.35
CA SER A 258 -14.47 -17.83 -1.63
C SER A 258 -13.30 -18.33 -2.44
N ILE A 259 -12.14 -18.40 -1.80
CA ILE A 259 -10.89 -18.85 -2.42
C ILE A 259 -10.57 -20.31 -2.10
N SER A 260 -9.81 -20.95 -2.98
CA SER A 260 -9.18 -22.25 -2.75
C SER A 260 -7.77 -22.07 -2.18
N ALA A 261 -7.05 -23.18 -1.95
CA ALA A 261 -5.61 -23.12 -1.62
C ALA A 261 -4.72 -22.89 -2.86
N LYS A 262 -5.24 -23.10 -4.08
CA LYS A 262 -4.46 -23.04 -5.31
C LYS A 262 -4.29 -21.59 -5.76
N ARG A 263 -3.04 -21.16 -5.89
CA ARG A 263 -2.68 -19.82 -6.39
C ARG A 263 -2.36 -19.86 -7.87
N THR A 264 -2.58 -18.74 -8.52
CA THR A 264 -2.10 -18.40 -9.86
C THR A 264 -1.25 -17.15 -9.75
N TRP A 265 -0.21 -17.07 -10.56
CA TRP A 265 0.74 -15.96 -10.51
C TRP A 265 1.08 -15.45 -11.91
N GLY A 266 1.07 -14.14 -12.03
CA GLY A 266 1.30 -13.40 -13.27
C GLY A 266 2.36 -12.31 -13.08
N THR A 267 3.13 -12.03 -14.13
CA THR A 267 4.19 -11.01 -14.11
C THR A 267 4.14 -10.14 -15.36
N ALA A 268 4.23 -8.83 -15.15
CA ALA A 268 4.47 -7.82 -16.17
C ALA A 268 5.68 -6.97 -15.77
N ILE A 269 6.58 -6.73 -16.70
CA ILE A 269 7.78 -5.90 -16.47
C ILE A 269 7.63 -4.63 -17.29
N LEU A 270 7.75 -3.48 -16.62
CA LEU A 270 7.75 -2.16 -17.25
C LEU A 270 9.06 -1.44 -16.92
N SER A 271 9.49 -0.53 -17.80
CA SER A 271 10.60 0.38 -17.48
C SER A 271 10.14 1.43 -16.47
N PHE A 272 10.97 1.70 -15.46
CA PHE A 272 10.74 2.80 -14.53
C PHE A 272 10.76 4.16 -15.25
N ASP A 273 11.68 4.34 -16.19
CA ASP A 273 11.79 5.58 -16.97
C ASP A 273 10.57 5.83 -17.82
N ARG A 274 9.97 4.76 -18.37
CA ARG A 274 8.69 4.83 -19.07
C ARG A 274 7.61 5.41 -18.16
N ILE A 275 7.39 4.81 -16.98
CA ILE A 275 6.39 5.26 -16.01
C ILE A 275 6.66 6.70 -15.54
N ASN A 276 7.93 7.02 -15.24
CA ASN A 276 8.34 8.34 -14.78
C ASN A 276 8.17 9.41 -15.87
N SER A 277 8.37 9.07 -17.14
CA SER A 277 8.14 9.98 -18.26
C SER A 277 6.66 10.31 -18.41
N LEU A 278 5.77 9.31 -18.34
CA LEU A 278 4.32 9.55 -18.35
C LEU A 278 3.88 10.46 -17.21
N ARG A 279 4.33 10.16 -15.99
CA ARG A 279 4.10 10.99 -14.79
C ARG A 279 4.52 12.45 -15.01
N LYS A 280 5.67 12.71 -15.64
CA LYS A 280 6.14 14.08 -15.88
C LYS A 280 5.25 14.87 -16.84
N VAL A 281 4.60 14.22 -17.80
CA VAL A 281 3.73 14.88 -18.79
C VAL A 281 2.37 15.25 -18.19
N VAL A 282 1.80 14.35 -17.39
CA VAL A 282 0.43 14.48 -16.84
C VAL A 282 0.39 15.00 -15.40
N GLY A 283 1.53 15.09 -14.71
CA GLY A 283 1.60 15.39 -13.29
C GLY A 283 1.26 14.17 -12.42
N GLY A 284 1.18 14.39 -11.09
CA GLY A 284 0.90 13.33 -10.12
C GLY A 284 2.14 12.53 -9.69
N SER A 285 1.91 11.33 -9.17
CA SER A 285 2.89 10.42 -8.59
C SER A 285 3.05 9.12 -9.41
N ILE A 286 4.15 8.39 -9.16
CA ILE A 286 4.37 7.07 -9.77
C ILE A 286 3.24 6.09 -9.40
N ASN A 287 2.74 6.17 -8.17
CA ASN A 287 1.62 5.34 -7.72
C ASN A 287 0.36 5.60 -8.54
N ASP A 288 0.10 6.84 -8.96
CA ASP A 288 -1.09 7.17 -9.75
C ASP A 288 -1.02 6.49 -11.12
N ILE A 289 0.14 6.53 -11.77
CA ILE A 289 0.35 5.85 -13.06
C ILE A 289 0.19 4.32 -12.90
N ILE A 290 0.76 3.72 -11.85
CA ILE A 290 0.61 2.29 -11.57
C ILE A 290 -0.88 1.94 -11.34
N LEU A 291 -1.60 2.75 -10.56
CA LEU A 291 -3.02 2.53 -10.29
C LEU A 291 -3.87 2.62 -11.57
N VAL A 292 -3.58 3.55 -12.47
CA VAL A 292 -4.28 3.68 -13.77
C VAL A 292 -4.02 2.47 -14.66
N ILE A 293 -2.77 2.01 -14.73
CA ILE A 293 -2.40 0.82 -15.50
C ILE A 293 -3.16 -0.40 -14.96
N CYS A 294 -3.13 -0.61 -13.65
CA CYS A 294 -3.87 -1.70 -13.00
C CYS A 294 -5.38 -1.59 -13.20
N ALA A 295 -5.95 -0.39 -13.09
CA ALA A 295 -7.37 -0.13 -13.31
C ALA A 295 -7.80 -0.46 -14.74
N GLY A 296 -7.00 -0.13 -15.75
CA GLY A 296 -7.26 -0.49 -17.14
C GLY A 296 -7.20 -2.00 -17.36
N ALA A 297 -6.22 -2.68 -16.77
CA ALA A 297 -6.12 -4.14 -16.84
C ALA A 297 -7.32 -4.84 -16.17
N ILE A 298 -7.72 -4.36 -14.99
CA ILE A 298 -8.90 -4.85 -14.25
C ILE A 298 -10.18 -4.62 -15.06
N ARG A 299 -10.36 -3.41 -15.61
CA ARG A 299 -11.53 -3.09 -16.43
C ARG A 299 -11.63 -4.04 -17.60
N ARG A 300 -10.55 -4.19 -18.37
CA ARG A 300 -10.52 -5.06 -19.54
C ARG A 300 -10.81 -6.51 -19.19
N TYR A 301 -10.14 -7.04 -18.17
CA TYR A 301 -10.37 -8.40 -17.69
C TYR A 301 -11.83 -8.64 -17.30
N LEU A 302 -12.44 -7.73 -16.52
CA LEU A 302 -13.84 -7.88 -16.12
C LEU A 302 -14.82 -7.65 -17.27
N ALA A 303 -14.51 -6.76 -18.21
CA ALA A 303 -15.34 -6.50 -19.38
C ALA A 303 -15.41 -7.73 -20.30
N GLU A 304 -14.26 -8.35 -20.59
CA GLU A 304 -14.20 -9.56 -21.43
C GLU A 304 -14.90 -10.77 -20.79
N LYS A 305 -15.03 -10.80 -19.47
CA LYS A 305 -15.80 -11.84 -18.75
C LYS A 305 -17.28 -11.47 -18.56
N GLU A 306 -17.72 -10.31 -19.05
CA GLU A 306 -19.06 -9.76 -18.81
C GLU A 306 -19.40 -9.61 -17.31
N LYS A 307 -18.38 -9.29 -16.50
CA LYS A 307 -18.47 -9.11 -15.04
C LYS A 307 -18.09 -7.72 -14.56
N LEU A 308 -17.93 -6.75 -15.47
CA LEU A 308 -17.60 -5.37 -15.11
C LEU A 308 -18.80 -4.69 -14.44
N PRO A 309 -18.68 -4.23 -13.17
CA PRO A 309 -19.77 -3.49 -12.52
C PRO A 309 -19.92 -2.08 -13.10
N LEU A 310 -21.12 -1.52 -12.97
CA LEU A 310 -21.40 -0.11 -13.30
C LEU A 310 -20.68 0.88 -12.36
N HIS A 311 -20.44 0.48 -11.11
CA HIS A 311 -19.73 1.28 -10.13
C HIS A 311 -18.21 1.03 -10.18
N PRO A 312 -17.37 2.01 -9.83
CA PRO A 312 -15.93 1.79 -9.68
C PRO A 312 -15.64 0.69 -8.65
N LEU A 313 -14.65 -0.14 -8.96
CA LEU A 313 -14.01 -0.98 -7.95
C LEU A 313 -13.24 -0.09 -6.96
N VAL A 314 -13.05 -0.60 -5.74
CA VAL A 314 -12.28 0.05 -4.69
C VAL A 314 -11.00 -0.75 -4.43
N ALA A 315 -9.85 -0.11 -4.51
CA ALA A 315 -8.57 -0.66 -4.11
C ALA A 315 -8.23 -0.31 -2.66
N ASN A 316 -7.72 -1.28 -1.92
CA ASN A 316 -6.90 -1.03 -0.75
C ASN A 316 -5.46 -0.74 -1.20
N VAL A 317 -4.92 0.43 -0.86
CA VAL A 317 -3.58 0.86 -1.22
C VAL A 317 -2.78 1.11 0.07
N PRO A 318 -1.87 0.21 0.45
CA PRO A 318 -1.00 0.41 1.58
C PRO A 318 -0.03 1.59 1.37
N ILE A 319 0.17 2.39 2.41
CA ILE A 319 1.14 3.49 2.46
C ILE A 319 2.04 3.34 3.68
N SER A 320 3.33 3.61 3.50
CA SER A 320 4.28 3.64 4.62
C SER A 320 4.02 4.87 5.49
N ILE A 321 3.97 4.67 6.81
CA ILE A 321 3.83 5.75 7.80
C ILE A 321 5.14 6.01 8.57
N ARG A 322 6.27 5.45 8.10
CA ARG A 322 7.58 5.59 8.75
C ARG A 322 8.03 7.05 8.72
N THR A 323 8.32 7.62 9.89
CA THR A 323 9.04 8.89 10.01
C THR A 323 10.55 8.64 9.88
N GLU A 324 11.30 9.59 9.33
CA GLU A 324 12.72 9.43 8.94
C GLU A 324 13.67 8.98 10.08
N ASN A 325 13.22 8.95 11.35
CA ASN A 325 14.05 8.69 12.53
C ASN A 325 13.73 7.39 13.31
N SER A 326 12.88 6.47 12.81
CA SER A 326 12.60 5.22 13.53
C SER A 326 13.53 4.07 13.09
N SER A 327 14.33 3.54 14.02
CA SER A 327 15.22 2.39 13.82
C SER A 327 14.56 1.02 14.07
N GLU A 328 13.28 1.01 14.44
CA GLU A 328 12.55 -0.23 14.75
C GLU A 328 12.12 -0.99 13.49
N LEU A 329 12.29 -2.32 13.51
CA LEU A 329 11.83 -3.28 12.49
C LEU A 329 10.35 -3.64 12.62
N ASN A 330 9.54 -2.76 13.22
CA ASN A 330 8.13 -3.00 13.49
C ASN A 330 7.25 -2.56 12.31
N ASN A 331 6.23 -3.35 12.00
CA ASN A 331 5.34 -3.17 10.85
C ASN A 331 4.58 -1.82 10.93
N GLN A 332 4.96 -0.83 10.11
CA GLN A 332 4.41 0.53 10.08
C GLN A 332 3.72 0.86 8.73
N ILE A 333 2.58 0.22 8.47
CA ILE A 333 1.80 0.36 7.24
C ILE A 333 0.38 0.85 7.57
N ALA A 334 -0.12 1.82 6.81
CA ALA A 334 -1.52 2.25 6.85
C ALA A 334 -2.24 2.01 5.52
N ASN A 335 -3.55 1.80 5.57
CA ASN A 335 -4.37 1.43 4.42
C ASN A 335 -5.19 2.61 3.91
N MET A 336 -5.15 2.88 2.61
CA MET A 336 -5.93 3.92 1.93
C MET A 336 -6.89 3.31 0.91
N MET A 337 -8.18 3.62 1.01
CA MET A 337 -9.20 3.13 0.06
C MET A 337 -9.36 4.08 -1.13
N ILE A 338 -9.13 3.60 -2.34
CA ILE A 338 -9.13 4.38 -3.59
C ILE A 338 -10.11 3.77 -4.60
N GLN A 339 -11.01 4.58 -5.16
CA GLN A 339 -11.87 4.10 -6.25
C GLN A 339 -11.08 4.06 -7.57
N LEU A 340 -11.02 2.89 -8.20
CA LEU A 340 -10.15 2.57 -9.34
C LEU A 340 -10.68 3.02 -10.72
N ALA A 341 -11.65 3.93 -10.82
CA ALA A 341 -12.16 4.42 -12.11
C ALA A 341 -12.47 3.31 -13.16
N THR A 342 -12.79 2.09 -12.73
CA THR A 342 -12.97 0.93 -13.63
C THR A 342 -14.21 1.08 -14.51
N HIS A 343 -15.14 1.95 -14.13
CA HIS A 343 -16.33 2.33 -14.89
C HIS A 343 -16.01 3.29 -16.05
N ILE A 344 -14.84 3.95 -16.03
CA ILE A 344 -14.41 4.91 -17.06
C ILE A 344 -13.60 4.20 -18.15
N GLU A 345 -14.01 4.40 -19.40
CA GLU A 345 -13.37 3.81 -20.58
C GLU A 345 -12.11 4.56 -20.98
N ASP A 346 -12.19 5.89 -21.09
CA ASP A 346 -11.08 6.73 -21.53
C ASP A 346 -9.90 6.69 -20.53
N PRO A 347 -8.67 6.38 -20.99
CA PRO A 347 -7.50 6.29 -20.12
C PRO A 347 -7.10 7.59 -19.42
N LEU A 348 -7.34 8.76 -20.03
CA LEU A 348 -7.02 10.06 -19.43
C LEU A 348 -8.05 10.45 -18.38
N GLU A 349 -9.34 10.29 -18.66
CA GLU A 349 -10.39 10.50 -17.67
C GLU A 349 -10.21 9.56 -16.47
N ARG A 350 -9.78 8.30 -16.72
CA ARG A 350 -9.41 7.35 -15.66
C ARG A 350 -8.25 7.87 -14.80
N LEU A 351 -7.22 8.44 -15.44
CA LEU A 351 -6.08 9.04 -14.76
C LEU A 351 -6.48 10.25 -13.90
N GLU A 352 -7.23 11.18 -14.46
CA GLU A 352 -7.71 12.37 -13.74
C GLU A 352 -8.56 11.96 -12.53
N TYR A 353 -9.48 11.01 -12.70
CA TYR A 353 -10.29 10.48 -11.60
C TYR A 353 -9.41 9.84 -10.51
N ILE A 354 -8.46 8.99 -10.88
CA ILE A 354 -7.58 8.32 -9.90
C ILE A 354 -6.70 9.34 -9.17
N GLN A 355 -6.19 10.37 -9.84
CA GLN A 355 -5.45 11.45 -9.20
C GLN A 355 -6.32 12.21 -8.17
N GLU A 356 -7.58 12.50 -8.50
CA GLU A 356 -8.52 13.09 -7.55
C GLU A 356 -8.77 12.16 -6.34
N GLN A 357 -9.03 10.88 -6.58
CA GLN A 357 -9.31 9.92 -5.51
C GLN A 357 -8.10 9.71 -4.60
N THR A 358 -6.89 9.66 -5.14
CA THR A 358 -5.65 9.52 -4.35
C THR A 358 -5.36 10.77 -3.53
N MET A 359 -5.64 11.97 -4.05
CA MET A 359 -5.58 13.22 -3.27
C MET A 359 -6.58 13.21 -2.11
N LEU A 360 -7.83 12.82 -2.37
CA LEU A 360 -8.88 12.72 -1.34
C LEU A 360 -8.53 11.66 -0.28
N GLY A 361 -8.01 10.50 -0.70
CA GLY A 361 -7.58 9.42 0.16
C GLY A 361 -6.49 9.86 1.13
N LYS A 362 -5.46 10.56 0.64
CA LYS A 362 -4.36 11.10 1.46
C LYS A 362 -4.86 12.12 2.48
N SER A 363 -5.78 13.00 2.09
CA SER A 363 -6.39 13.99 2.99
C SER A 363 -7.18 13.35 4.13
N ARG A 364 -8.00 12.33 3.81
CA ARG A 364 -8.76 11.56 4.81
C ARG A 364 -7.84 10.79 5.75
N HIS A 365 -6.79 10.16 5.22
CA HIS A 365 -5.81 9.43 6.01
C HIS A 365 -5.09 10.34 7.01
N ASN A 366 -4.65 11.53 6.60
CA ASN A 366 -4.01 12.49 7.51
C ASN A 366 -4.92 12.95 8.65
N THR A 367 -6.24 12.85 8.47
CA THR A 367 -7.26 13.23 9.45
C THR A 367 -7.60 12.08 10.41
N MET A 368 -7.54 10.83 9.92
CA MET A 368 -7.76 9.61 10.71
C MET A 368 -6.41 9.06 11.19
N GLY A 369 -5.89 9.58 12.30
CA GLY A 369 -4.54 9.25 12.77
C GLY A 369 -4.27 7.74 12.91
N ALA A 370 -3.09 7.30 12.45
CA ALA A 370 -2.59 5.91 12.50
C ALA A 370 -2.71 5.23 13.89
N LYS A 371 -2.80 6.03 14.96
CA LYS A 371 -3.03 5.57 16.34
C LYS A 371 -4.35 4.83 16.54
N THR A 372 -5.36 5.06 15.71
CA THR A 372 -6.68 4.43 15.88
C THR A 372 -6.71 2.99 15.37
N LEU A 373 -5.98 2.69 14.28
CA LEU A 373 -5.95 1.33 13.70
C LEU A 373 -5.07 0.37 14.52
N ALA A 374 -3.88 0.81 14.95
CA ALA A 374 -2.99 0.00 15.79
C ALA A 374 -3.65 -0.37 17.14
N LYS A 375 -4.38 0.59 17.74
CA LYS A 375 -5.14 0.35 18.98
C LYS A 375 -6.26 -0.68 18.82
N MET A 376 -6.79 -0.91 17.62
CA MET A 376 -7.84 -1.92 17.42
C MET A 376 -7.27 -3.35 17.38
N ALA A 377 -6.05 -3.53 16.85
CA ALA A 377 -5.39 -4.83 16.81
C ALA A 377 -4.89 -5.27 18.21
N ASP A 378 -4.47 -4.32 19.05
CA ASP A 378 -3.92 -4.61 20.38
C ASP A 378 -4.98 -4.98 21.46
N VAL A 379 -6.27 -4.89 21.14
CA VAL A 379 -7.38 -4.95 22.13
C VAL A 379 -8.17 -6.27 22.10
N VAL A 380 -7.93 -7.15 21.12
CA VAL A 380 -8.66 -8.42 21.00
C VAL A 380 -7.79 -9.59 21.49
N PRO A 381 -8.19 -10.35 22.54
CA PRO A 381 -7.47 -11.54 22.99
C PRO A 381 -7.31 -12.60 21.88
N PHE A 382 -6.13 -13.25 21.83
CA PHE A 382 -5.71 -14.14 20.74
C PHE A 382 -6.67 -15.31 20.46
N GLY A 383 -7.21 -15.94 21.51
CA GLY A 383 -8.21 -17.00 21.38
C GLY A 383 -9.54 -16.54 20.75
N LEU A 384 -9.99 -15.30 21.04
CA LEU A 384 -11.27 -14.77 20.52
C LEU A 384 -11.15 -14.35 19.04
N ALA A 385 -10.00 -13.78 18.66
CA ALA A 385 -9.74 -13.41 17.27
C ALA A 385 -9.64 -14.65 16.35
N ASN A 386 -8.91 -15.69 16.79
CA ASN A 386 -8.83 -16.97 16.06
C ASN A 386 -10.19 -17.63 15.87
N LEU A 387 -11.00 -17.66 16.93
CA LEU A 387 -12.35 -18.20 16.86
C LEU A 387 -13.21 -17.39 15.88
N ALA A 388 -13.18 -16.06 15.97
CA ALA A 388 -13.94 -15.19 15.06
C ALA A 388 -13.52 -15.34 13.60
N ALA A 389 -12.22 -15.38 13.31
CA ALA A 389 -11.68 -15.58 11.96
C ALA A 389 -12.06 -16.96 11.39
N GLY A 390 -11.92 -18.02 12.20
CA GLY A 390 -12.33 -19.37 11.83
C GLY A 390 -13.83 -19.48 11.57
N LEU A 391 -14.67 -18.84 12.40
CA LEU A 391 -16.12 -18.80 12.21
C LEU A 391 -16.51 -17.98 10.97
N TYR A 392 -15.84 -16.85 10.72
CA TYR A 392 -16.08 -15.98 9.56
C TYR A 392 -15.86 -16.73 8.24
N SER A 393 -14.75 -17.48 8.15
CA SER A 393 -14.44 -18.31 6.98
C SER A 393 -15.36 -19.54 6.90
N LYS A 394 -15.59 -20.26 8.01
CA LYS A 394 -16.40 -21.49 8.03
C LYS A 394 -17.87 -21.27 7.67
N TYR A 395 -18.45 -20.14 8.08
CA TYR A 395 -19.87 -19.84 7.85
C TYR A 395 -20.12 -18.89 6.67
N ASN A 396 -19.11 -18.61 5.83
CA ASN A 396 -19.21 -17.70 4.68
C ASN A 396 -19.85 -16.34 5.04
N ILE A 397 -19.54 -15.79 6.23
CA ILE A 397 -20.20 -14.57 6.75
C ILE A 397 -19.95 -13.35 5.84
N LYS A 398 -18.92 -13.38 5.00
CA LYS A 398 -18.66 -12.40 3.92
C LYS A 398 -19.82 -12.25 2.94
N ASP A 399 -20.60 -13.30 2.67
CA ASP A 399 -21.72 -13.25 1.73
C ASP A 399 -22.90 -12.44 2.30
N LEU A 400 -22.88 -12.14 3.61
CA LEU A 400 -23.91 -11.35 4.29
C LEU A 400 -23.64 -9.82 4.25
N HIS A 401 -22.51 -9.36 3.72
CA HIS A 401 -22.19 -7.93 3.65
C HIS A 401 -21.41 -7.56 2.39
N ARG A 402 -21.46 -6.28 2.00
CA ARG A 402 -20.59 -5.78 0.92
C ARG A 402 -19.14 -5.79 1.37
N PRO A 403 -18.19 -6.16 0.49
CA PRO A 403 -16.78 -6.19 0.85
C PRO A 403 -16.28 -4.76 1.12
N PRO A 404 -15.28 -4.57 2.01
CA PRO A 404 -14.70 -3.26 2.27
C PRO A 404 -13.86 -2.71 1.10
N PHE A 405 -13.37 -3.58 0.21
CA PHE A 405 -12.67 -3.25 -1.03
C PHE A 405 -12.66 -4.46 -1.98
N ASN A 406 -12.23 -4.29 -3.22
CA ASN A 406 -12.21 -5.35 -4.25
C ASN A 406 -10.84 -5.99 -4.44
N VAL A 407 -9.78 -5.20 -4.34
CA VAL A 407 -8.40 -5.61 -4.66
C VAL A 407 -7.42 -4.84 -3.79
N THR A 408 -6.31 -5.47 -3.42
CA THR A 408 -5.18 -4.74 -2.83
C THR A 408 -4.16 -4.43 -3.93
N ILE A 409 -3.72 -3.17 -4.01
CA ILE A 409 -2.65 -2.74 -4.91
C ILE A 409 -1.54 -2.11 -4.08
N THR A 410 -0.40 -2.77 -4.01
CA THR A 410 0.77 -2.31 -3.23
C THR A 410 1.91 -1.91 -4.16
N ASN A 411 2.70 -0.92 -3.76
CA ASN A 411 3.93 -0.53 -4.44
C ASN A 411 5.08 -0.51 -3.44
N VAL A 412 6.07 -1.37 -3.65
CA VAL A 412 7.24 -1.53 -2.78
C VAL A 412 8.49 -1.06 -3.54
N PRO A 413 9.08 0.08 -3.16
CA PRO A 413 10.35 0.53 -3.71
C PRO A 413 11.47 -0.43 -3.30
N GLY A 414 12.13 -1.04 -4.28
CA GLY A 414 13.29 -1.89 -4.04
C GLY A 414 14.62 -1.18 -4.34
N PRO A 415 15.72 -1.95 -4.35
CA PRO A 415 17.07 -1.42 -4.56
C PRO A 415 17.23 -0.75 -5.94
N ARG A 416 17.89 0.41 -5.96
CA ARG A 416 18.20 1.15 -7.20
C ARG A 416 19.42 0.60 -7.93
N GLY A 417 20.40 0.07 -7.19
CA GLY A 417 21.61 -0.52 -7.73
C GLY A 417 21.43 -2.00 -8.06
N LEU A 418 22.38 -2.53 -8.81
CA LEU A 418 22.49 -3.96 -9.05
C LEU A 418 22.79 -4.70 -7.74
N LEU A 419 22.22 -5.88 -7.64
CA LEU A 419 22.47 -6.82 -6.57
C LEU A 419 23.21 -8.03 -7.15
N TYR A 420 24.04 -8.63 -6.32
CA TYR A 420 24.83 -9.79 -6.68
C TYR A 420 24.70 -10.87 -5.60
N LEU A 421 24.88 -12.12 -5.99
CA LEU A 421 24.96 -13.26 -5.09
C LEU A 421 26.26 -13.98 -5.40
N ASN A 422 27.29 -13.80 -4.56
CA ASN A 422 28.63 -14.35 -4.81
C ASN A 422 29.18 -13.94 -6.20
N GLY A 423 29.03 -12.66 -6.54
CA GLY A 423 29.44 -12.07 -7.81
C GLY A 423 28.55 -12.41 -9.02
N HIS A 424 27.49 -13.20 -8.84
CA HIS A 424 26.49 -13.46 -9.87
C HIS A 424 25.40 -12.40 -9.82
N LYS A 425 25.13 -11.72 -10.93
CA LYS A 425 24.16 -10.61 -10.97
C LYS A 425 22.73 -11.12 -10.80
N VAL A 426 21.94 -10.40 -10.01
CA VAL A 426 20.49 -10.56 -9.95
C VAL A 426 19.87 -9.82 -11.14
N VAL A 427 19.21 -10.57 -12.02
CA VAL A 427 18.63 -10.07 -13.27
C VAL A 427 17.24 -9.46 -13.04
N SER A 428 16.44 -10.09 -12.19
CA SER A 428 15.07 -9.69 -11.92
C SER A 428 14.61 -10.20 -10.55
N ILE A 429 13.71 -9.44 -9.92
CA ILE A 429 13.07 -9.76 -8.65
C ILE A 429 11.57 -9.57 -8.84
N PHE A 430 10.79 -10.58 -8.51
CA PHE A 430 9.33 -10.55 -8.60
C PHE A 430 8.71 -10.90 -7.26
N GLY A 431 7.67 -10.16 -6.86
CA GLY A 431 6.95 -10.39 -5.61
C GLY A 431 5.81 -11.40 -5.74
N LEU A 432 5.54 -12.10 -4.64
CA LEU A 432 4.31 -12.84 -4.40
C LEU A 432 3.76 -12.45 -3.05
N THR A 433 2.51 -12.00 -3.05
CA THR A 433 1.81 -11.56 -1.86
C THR A 433 0.60 -12.46 -1.59
N PRO A 434 0.25 -12.72 -0.32
CA PRO A 434 -0.86 -13.62 0.01
C PRO A 434 -2.20 -12.99 -0.38
N VAL A 435 -3.16 -13.86 -0.71
CA VAL A 435 -4.58 -13.50 -0.82
C VAL A 435 -5.32 -14.13 0.34
N VAL A 436 -6.35 -13.43 0.80
CA VAL A 436 -7.21 -13.83 1.93
C VAL A 436 -8.60 -14.10 1.42
N ASP A 437 -9.34 -14.94 2.13
CA ASP A 437 -10.70 -15.31 1.76
C ASP A 437 -11.62 -14.08 1.61
N GLY A 438 -12.35 -13.99 0.50
CA GLY A 438 -13.12 -12.79 0.13
C GLY A 438 -12.31 -11.70 -0.61
N PHE A 439 -11.02 -11.93 -0.85
CA PHE A 439 -10.13 -11.04 -1.62
C PHE A 439 -9.12 -11.85 -2.43
N GLY A 440 -9.62 -12.51 -3.47
CA GLY A 440 -8.86 -13.43 -4.31
C GLY A 440 -7.89 -12.78 -5.30
N LEU A 441 -7.71 -11.45 -5.28
CA LEU A 441 -6.72 -10.77 -6.13
C LEU A 441 -5.91 -9.75 -5.33
N ILE A 442 -4.60 -9.82 -5.50
CA ILE A 442 -3.65 -8.80 -5.05
C ILE A 442 -2.65 -8.50 -6.15
N ILE A 443 -2.33 -7.22 -6.31
CA ILE A 443 -1.37 -6.71 -7.29
C ILE A 443 -0.24 -6.00 -6.54
N ALA A 444 0.99 -6.41 -6.81
CA ALA A 444 2.18 -5.81 -6.21
C ALA A 444 3.08 -5.25 -7.31
N ALA A 445 3.39 -3.96 -7.21
CA ALA A 445 4.47 -3.33 -7.96
C ALA A 445 5.76 -3.37 -7.12
N PHE A 446 6.85 -3.81 -7.72
CA PHE A 446 8.17 -3.82 -7.10
C PHE A 446 9.17 -3.18 -8.06
N SER A 447 9.94 -2.21 -7.57
CA SER A 447 10.94 -1.51 -8.39
C SER A 447 12.34 -2.03 -8.11
N TYR A 448 13.08 -2.43 -9.14
CA TYR A 448 14.45 -2.92 -9.02
C TYR A 448 15.28 -2.53 -10.24
N ASN A 449 16.43 -1.87 -10.02
CA ASN A 449 17.40 -1.52 -11.07
C ASN A 449 16.76 -0.99 -12.38
N GLY A 450 15.96 0.08 -12.27
CA GLY A 450 15.31 0.73 -13.43
C GLY A 450 14.11 -0.03 -14.01
N GLN A 451 13.73 -1.18 -13.46
CA GLN A 451 12.55 -1.95 -13.84
C GLN A 451 11.48 -1.87 -12.75
N VAL A 452 10.22 -1.95 -13.15
CA VAL A 452 9.06 -2.10 -12.28
C VAL A 452 8.36 -3.41 -12.67
N SER A 453 8.46 -4.41 -11.81
CA SER A 453 7.68 -5.65 -11.96
C SER A 453 6.31 -5.44 -11.32
N ILE A 454 5.25 -5.58 -12.09
CA ILE A 454 3.87 -5.65 -11.59
C ILE A 454 3.46 -7.12 -11.61
N THR A 455 3.29 -7.68 -10.42
CA THR A 455 2.96 -9.08 -10.21
C THR A 455 1.55 -9.23 -9.67
N THR A 456 0.83 -10.22 -10.14
CA THR A 456 -0.49 -10.56 -9.61
C THR A 456 -0.45 -11.92 -8.96
N THR A 457 -0.88 -11.99 -7.71
CA THR A 457 -1.25 -13.27 -7.09
C THR A 457 -2.77 -13.34 -7.05
N SER A 458 -3.32 -14.47 -7.50
CA SER A 458 -4.74 -14.72 -7.38
C SER A 458 -5.04 -16.15 -6.97
N ASP A 459 -6.26 -16.38 -6.51
CA ASP A 459 -6.81 -17.70 -6.35
C ASP A 459 -7.33 -18.25 -7.69
N ALA A 460 -7.10 -19.55 -7.92
CA ALA A 460 -7.49 -20.22 -9.16
C ALA A 460 -9.00 -20.28 -9.40
N LYS A 461 -9.84 -20.16 -8.36
CA LYS A 461 -11.30 -20.11 -8.52
C LYS A 461 -11.79 -18.69 -8.86
N THR A 462 -11.10 -17.65 -8.40
CA THR A 462 -11.47 -16.25 -8.69
C THR A 462 -10.90 -15.72 -10.01
N MET A 463 -9.62 -15.99 -10.29
CA MET A 463 -8.95 -15.58 -11.54
C MET A 463 -7.88 -16.63 -11.92
N PRO A 464 -8.25 -17.67 -12.69
CA PRO A 464 -7.33 -18.75 -13.07
C PRO A 464 -6.26 -18.32 -14.09
N ASP A 465 -6.46 -17.20 -14.78
CA ASP A 465 -5.74 -16.72 -15.97
C ASP A 465 -4.90 -15.46 -15.65
N ALA A 466 -4.12 -15.53 -14.58
CA ALA A 466 -3.23 -14.43 -14.13
C ALA A 466 -2.17 -14.03 -15.18
N ASP A 467 -1.83 -14.92 -16.10
CA ASP A 467 -0.91 -14.65 -17.20
C ASP A 467 -1.54 -13.82 -18.32
N VAL A 468 -2.81 -14.11 -18.63
CA VAL A 468 -3.63 -13.28 -19.50
C VAL A 468 -3.80 -11.90 -18.87
N PHE A 469 -4.07 -11.82 -17.57
CA PHE A 469 -4.16 -10.55 -16.85
C PHE A 469 -2.85 -9.74 -16.94
N SER A 470 -1.69 -10.41 -16.86
CA SER A 470 -0.38 -9.76 -17.02
C SER A 470 -0.14 -9.17 -18.41
N ARG A 471 -0.74 -9.77 -19.44
CA ARG A 471 -0.80 -9.15 -20.77
C ARG A 471 -1.64 -7.87 -20.74
N TYR A 472 -2.80 -7.85 -20.08
CA TYR A 472 -3.63 -6.65 -19.94
C TYR A 472 -2.95 -5.51 -19.19
N ILE A 473 -2.08 -5.81 -18.22
CA ILE A 473 -1.23 -4.79 -17.58
C ILE A 473 -0.34 -4.10 -18.62
N ARG A 474 0.33 -4.87 -19.48
CA ARG A 474 1.21 -4.31 -20.52
C ARG A 474 0.42 -3.53 -21.57
N GLU A 475 -0.72 -4.05 -22.01
CA GLU A 475 -1.58 -3.39 -22.98
C GLU A 475 -2.17 -2.08 -22.43
N SER A 476 -2.62 -2.07 -21.17
CA SER A 476 -3.09 -0.86 -20.47
C SER A 476 -1.97 0.19 -20.35
N ALA A 477 -0.73 -0.23 -20.10
CA ALA A 477 0.42 0.68 -20.10
C ALA A 477 0.71 1.25 -21.50
N ASN A 478 0.59 0.42 -22.55
CA ASN A 478 0.77 0.86 -23.94
C ASN A 478 -0.30 1.87 -24.36
N GLU A 479 -1.56 1.59 -24.05
CA GLU A 479 -2.70 2.47 -24.31
C GLU A 479 -2.52 3.83 -23.61
N LEU A 480 -2.20 3.82 -22.31
CA LEU A 480 -1.98 5.04 -21.55
C LEU A 480 -0.81 5.88 -22.13
N GLU A 481 0.28 5.22 -22.51
CA GLU A 481 1.44 5.89 -23.11
C GLU A 481 1.12 6.51 -24.46
N GLU A 482 0.39 5.80 -25.32
CA GLU A 482 -0.03 6.30 -26.63
C GLU A 482 -0.86 7.58 -26.49
N VAL A 483 -1.86 7.56 -25.61
CA VAL A 483 -2.75 8.69 -25.39
C VAL A 483 -2.00 9.89 -24.79
N ILE A 484 -1.13 9.66 -23.80
CA ILE A 484 -0.30 10.74 -23.20
C ILE A 484 0.70 11.31 -24.20
N ASN A 485 1.33 10.49 -25.03
CA ASN A 485 2.26 10.97 -26.05
C ASN A 485 1.55 11.82 -27.10
N ASN A 486 0.31 11.50 -27.44
CA ASN A 486 -0.52 12.31 -28.33
C ASN A 486 -0.90 13.67 -27.70
N LEU A 487 -1.18 13.71 -26.39
CA LEU A 487 -1.30 14.98 -25.66
C LEU A 487 0.00 15.79 -25.68
N GLY A 488 1.14 15.15 -25.45
CA GLY A 488 2.47 15.77 -25.50
C GLY A 488 2.75 16.40 -26.87
N LYS A 489 2.49 15.67 -27.95
CA LYS A 489 2.63 16.17 -29.34
C LYS A 489 1.68 17.33 -29.63
N SER A 490 0.42 17.26 -29.15
CA SER A 490 -0.55 18.38 -29.27
C SER A 490 -0.11 19.62 -28.50
N LYS A 491 0.45 19.47 -27.28
CA LYS A 491 1.04 20.58 -26.50
C LYS A 491 2.30 21.16 -27.16
N THR A 492 3.11 20.33 -27.81
CA THR A 492 4.34 20.76 -28.50
C THR A 492 4.03 21.42 -29.85
N SER A 493 2.97 21.00 -30.55
CA SER A 493 2.40 21.68 -31.72
C SER A 493 1.76 23.02 -31.34
N LYS A 494 1.09 23.09 -30.17
CA LYS A 494 0.56 24.34 -29.59
C LYS A 494 1.62 25.30 -29.02
N LYS A 495 2.91 24.94 -29.05
CA LYS A 495 4.02 25.87 -28.76
C LYS A 495 4.34 26.83 -29.91
N ALA A 496 3.52 26.87 -30.97
CA ALA A 496 3.35 28.09 -31.75
C ALA A 496 2.49 29.06 -30.92
N VAL A 497 3.14 30.04 -30.28
CA VAL A 497 2.55 31.06 -29.39
C VAL A 497 1.27 31.66 -29.98
N THR A 498 0.12 31.09 -29.62
CA THR A 498 -1.17 31.74 -29.76
C THR A 498 -1.49 32.35 -28.41
N LYS A 499 -1.57 33.69 -28.33
CA LYS A 499 -2.00 34.44 -27.14
C LYS A 499 -3.30 33.82 -26.60
N ILE A 500 -3.24 33.04 -25.53
CA ILE A 500 -4.43 32.53 -24.85
C ILE A 500 -5.18 33.76 -24.31
N LYS A 501 -6.38 34.02 -24.84
CA LYS A 501 -7.25 35.09 -24.36
C LYS A 501 -7.85 34.66 -23.01
N SER A 502 -7.58 35.43 -21.96
CA SER A 502 -8.14 35.21 -20.62
C SER A 502 -9.68 35.34 -20.62
N LYS A 503 -10.36 34.26 -20.25
CA LYS A 503 -11.82 34.18 -20.04
C LYS A 503 -12.28 35.04 -18.87
N SER A 504 -11.42 35.29 -17.87
CA SER A 504 -11.74 36.14 -16.71
C SER A 504 -11.63 37.65 -16.97
N THR A 505 -11.30 38.10 -18.18
CA THR A 505 -11.30 39.53 -18.53
C THR A 505 -12.63 40.27 -18.22
N PRO A 506 -13.82 39.69 -18.45
CA PRO A 506 -15.10 40.28 -18.06
C PRO A 506 -15.24 40.49 -16.55
N PHE A 507 -14.72 39.59 -15.72
CA PHE A 507 -14.72 39.73 -14.26
C PHE A 507 -14.01 41.04 -13.84
N PHE A 508 -12.80 41.28 -14.33
CA PHE A 508 -12.05 42.50 -13.98
C PHE A 508 -12.68 43.78 -14.53
N THR A 509 -13.34 43.69 -15.68
CA THR A 509 -14.07 44.82 -16.27
C THR A 509 -15.29 45.18 -15.43
N ALA A 510 -16.07 44.18 -15.03
CA ALA A 510 -17.22 44.35 -14.15
C ALA A 510 -16.80 44.82 -12.75
N LEU A 511 -15.74 44.25 -12.19
CA LEU A 511 -15.19 44.64 -10.89
C LEU A 511 -14.74 46.11 -10.90
N LYS A 512 -14.05 46.54 -11.96
CA LYS A 512 -13.65 47.95 -12.13
C LYS A 512 -14.87 48.89 -12.18
N LYS A 513 -15.94 48.50 -12.90
CA LYS A 513 -17.18 49.28 -12.98
C LYS A 513 -17.87 49.34 -11.61
N TYR A 514 -17.96 48.22 -10.91
CA TYR A 514 -18.52 48.12 -9.56
C TYR A 514 -17.78 49.02 -8.57
N LEU A 515 -16.45 48.95 -8.53
CA LEU A 515 -15.66 49.76 -7.61
C LEU A 515 -15.78 51.26 -7.89
N LYS A 516 -15.94 51.65 -9.16
CA LYS A 516 -16.17 53.05 -9.54
C LYS A 516 -17.56 53.55 -9.11
N ALA A 517 -18.59 52.69 -9.17
CA ALA A 517 -19.96 53.05 -8.82
C ALA A 517 -20.22 53.13 -7.30
N ASN A 518 -19.43 52.41 -6.48
CA ASN A 518 -19.68 52.26 -5.04
C ASN A 518 -18.61 52.89 -4.15
N GLN A 519 -17.96 53.98 -4.58
CA GLN A 519 -16.80 54.57 -3.87
C GLN A 519 -17.07 54.93 -2.40
N LYS A 520 -18.29 55.33 -2.05
CA LYS A 520 -18.67 55.68 -0.67
C LYS A 520 -18.63 54.47 0.28
N ASP A 521 -18.92 53.27 -0.24
CA ASP A 521 -19.00 52.02 0.52
C ASP A 521 -17.63 51.33 0.66
N LEU A 522 -16.61 51.82 -0.07
CA LEU A 522 -15.26 51.24 -0.09
C LEU A 522 -14.36 51.70 1.06
N LYS A 523 -14.79 52.68 1.89
CA LYS A 523 -13.99 53.23 3.00
C LYS A 523 -13.52 52.17 4.00
N GLY A 524 -14.29 51.08 4.19
CA GLY A 524 -13.94 49.97 5.09
C GLY A 524 -12.89 48.98 4.54
N TYR A 525 -12.61 49.04 3.23
CA TYR A 525 -11.84 48.04 2.48
C TYR A 525 -10.45 48.54 2.02
N LYS A 526 -9.92 49.60 2.63
CA LYS A 526 -8.61 50.17 2.25
C LYS A 526 -7.47 49.13 2.27
N GLY A 527 -6.78 49.02 1.13
CA GLY A 527 -5.63 48.14 0.93
C GLY A 527 -5.31 47.90 -0.54
N ILE A 528 -4.15 47.31 -0.80
CA ILE A 528 -3.75 46.81 -2.11
C ILE A 528 -3.92 45.29 -2.11
N TYR A 529 -4.74 44.79 -3.02
CA TYR A 529 -5.05 43.37 -3.19
C TYR A 529 -4.52 42.90 -4.54
N GLN A 530 -4.09 41.65 -4.62
CA GLN A 530 -3.59 41.06 -5.86
C GLN A 530 -4.30 39.76 -6.17
N ILE A 531 -4.76 39.61 -7.41
CA ILE A 531 -5.30 38.37 -7.95
C ILE A 531 -4.35 37.87 -9.03
N GLN A 532 -3.68 36.76 -8.78
CA GLN A 532 -2.89 36.02 -9.76
C GLN A 532 -3.79 34.99 -10.44
N VAL A 533 -3.96 35.16 -11.75
CA VAL A 533 -4.79 34.31 -12.58
C VAL A 533 -3.91 33.34 -13.37
N GLY A 534 -4.09 32.04 -13.15
CA GLY A 534 -3.45 30.98 -13.94
C GLY A 534 -4.11 30.86 -15.32
N LEU A 535 -3.29 30.87 -16.38
CA LEU A 535 -3.67 30.66 -17.79
C LEU A 535 -2.86 29.47 -18.33
N GLY A 536 -3.05 28.31 -17.69
CA GLY A 536 -2.20 27.14 -17.94
C GLY A 536 -0.76 27.41 -17.49
N ASP A 537 0.18 27.46 -18.43
CA ASP A 537 1.62 27.60 -18.13
C ASP A 537 2.07 29.05 -17.80
N THR A 538 1.15 30.02 -17.83
CA THR A 538 1.45 31.43 -17.56
C THR A 538 0.54 32.00 -16.48
N THR A 539 1.04 32.99 -15.73
CA THR A 539 0.24 33.69 -14.71
C THR A 539 0.13 35.17 -15.03
N VAL A 540 -1.06 35.74 -14.84
CA VAL A 540 -1.33 37.16 -15.02
C VAL A 540 -1.76 37.76 -13.70
N GLY A 541 -0.99 38.73 -13.20
CA GLY A 541 -1.30 39.47 -11.98
C GLY A 541 -2.21 40.67 -12.25
N TRP A 542 -3.27 40.80 -11.46
CA TRP A 542 -4.13 41.97 -11.38
C TRP A 542 -4.03 42.61 -10.00
N GLU A 543 -3.75 43.91 -9.99
CA GLU A 543 -3.71 44.74 -8.79
C GLU A 543 -5.04 45.47 -8.64
N ILE A 544 -5.61 45.41 -7.42
CA ILE A 544 -6.78 46.16 -6.98
C ILE A 544 -6.29 47.11 -5.88
N ASP A 545 -6.15 48.38 -6.21
CA ASP A 545 -5.71 49.42 -5.28
C ASP A 545 -6.92 50.23 -4.78
N LEU A 546 -7.22 50.07 -3.48
CA LEU A 546 -8.27 50.78 -2.74
C LEU A 546 -7.69 51.78 -1.74
N THR A 547 -6.41 52.16 -1.87
CA THR A 547 -5.78 53.14 -0.97
C THR A 547 -6.09 54.58 -1.35
N LYS A 548 -6.39 54.81 -2.63
CA LYS A 548 -6.70 56.12 -3.22
C LYS A 548 -8.21 56.41 -3.18
N ASP A 549 -8.59 57.68 -3.28
CA ASP A 549 -10.00 58.10 -3.34
C ASP A 549 -10.76 57.49 -4.53
N THR A 550 -10.03 57.15 -5.59
CA THR A 550 -10.55 56.41 -6.74
C THR A 550 -9.92 55.01 -6.79
N ALA A 551 -10.75 53.98 -6.64
CA ALA A 551 -10.33 52.58 -6.75
C ALA A 551 -9.80 52.26 -8.15
N THR A 552 -8.67 51.55 -8.24
CA THR A 552 -8.09 51.15 -9.53
C THR A 552 -7.93 49.64 -9.64
N VAL A 553 -8.18 49.11 -10.84
CA VAL A 553 -7.96 47.70 -11.20
C VAL A 553 -7.07 47.68 -12.45
N LYS A 554 -5.85 47.14 -12.34
CA LYS A 554 -4.87 47.15 -13.43
C LYS A 554 -4.12 45.83 -13.52
N LYS A 555 -3.73 45.43 -14.74
CA LYS A 555 -2.79 44.33 -14.96
C LYS A 555 -1.41 44.78 -14.50
N LYS A 556 -1.00 44.33 -13.31
CA LYS A 556 0.29 44.67 -12.71
C LYS A 556 0.63 43.59 -11.68
N LYS A 557 1.89 43.16 -11.68
CA LYS A 557 2.42 42.32 -10.60
C LYS A 557 2.86 43.23 -9.47
N ASN A 558 2.20 43.12 -8.32
CA ASN A 558 2.71 43.69 -7.08
C ASN A 558 3.58 42.62 -6.40
N LEU A 559 4.66 43.03 -5.72
CA LEU A 559 5.53 42.11 -4.99
C LEU A 559 5.12 42.00 -3.52
N ASN A 560 4.43 43.01 -2.97
CA ASN A 560 4.04 43.09 -1.55
C ASN A 560 2.54 43.48 -1.39
N PRO A 561 1.58 42.68 -1.87
CA PRO A 561 0.17 42.97 -1.65
C PRO A 561 -0.23 42.71 -0.19
N LYS A 562 -1.26 43.43 0.29
CA LYS A 562 -1.87 43.17 1.61
C LYS A 562 -2.55 41.81 1.66
N LEU A 563 -3.00 41.33 0.50
CA LEU A 563 -3.58 40.01 0.30
C LEU A 563 -3.36 39.56 -1.15
N LEU A 564 -2.95 38.30 -1.30
CA LEU A 564 -2.75 37.62 -2.56
C LEU A 564 -3.81 36.52 -2.72
N VAL A 565 -4.48 36.52 -3.87
CA VAL A 565 -5.37 35.46 -4.34
C VAL A 565 -4.71 34.76 -5.52
N GLU A 566 -4.62 33.43 -5.47
CA GLU A 566 -4.17 32.59 -6.58
C GLU A 566 -5.37 31.74 -7.04
N ILE A 567 -5.72 31.83 -8.32
CA ILE A 567 -6.90 31.15 -8.90
C ILE A 567 -6.71 30.92 -10.41
N GLU A 568 -7.19 29.80 -10.95
CA GLU A 568 -7.21 29.56 -12.40
C GLU A 568 -8.26 30.41 -13.13
N ASP A 569 -7.98 30.82 -14.37
CA ASP A 569 -8.83 31.70 -15.20
C ASP A 569 -10.26 31.17 -15.36
N GLU A 570 -10.41 29.86 -15.51
CA GLU A 570 -11.72 29.21 -15.66
C GLU A 570 -12.54 29.23 -14.36
N ASN A 571 -11.88 29.02 -13.22
CA ASN A 571 -12.51 29.05 -11.90
C ASN A 571 -12.95 30.48 -11.55
N LEU A 572 -12.13 31.48 -11.86
CA LEU A 572 -12.48 32.89 -11.66
C LEU A 572 -13.65 33.31 -12.55
N TYR A 573 -13.70 32.82 -13.80
CA TYR A 573 -14.81 33.08 -14.71
C TYR A 573 -16.10 32.36 -14.26
N ALA A 574 -16.01 31.12 -13.79
CA ALA A 574 -17.16 30.38 -13.27
C ALA A 574 -17.73 31.03 -11.99
N LEU A 575 -16.85 31.51 -11.10
CA LEU A 575 -17.21 32.32 -9.94
C LEU A 575 -17.97 33.58 -10.35
N TYR A 576 -17.45 34.32 -11.35
CA TYR A 576 -18.11 35.51 -11.89
C TYR A 576 -19.50 35.22 -12.49
N LYS A 577 -19.68 34.04 -13.08
CA LYS A 577 -20.96 33.61 -13.67
C LYS A 577 -21.92 32.97 -12.67
N GLY A 578 -21.60 32.96 -11.38
CA GLY A 578 -22.41 32.32 -10.34
C GLY A 578 -22.49 30.80 -10.46
N LYS A 579 -21.60 30.17 -11.23
CA LYS A 579 -21.55 28.70 -11.42
C LYS A 579 -20.77 27.99 -10.31
N LEU A 580 -19.97 28.74 -9.54
CA LEU A 580 -19.22 28.24 -8.39
C LEU A 580 -19.34 29.25 -7.26
N LEU A 581 -19.44 28.76 -6.03
CA LEU A 581 -19.40 29.59 -4.84
C LEU A 581 -17.96 29.77 -4.35
N ILE A 582 -17.69 30.91 -3.71
CA ILE A 582 -16.35 31.19 -3.16
C ILE A 582 -15.94 30.15 -2.09
N ASP A 583 -16.89 29.62 -1.34
CA ASP A 583 -16.63 28.62 -0.30
C ASP A 583 -16.40 27.23 -0.89
N GLU A 584 -17.06 26.88 -1.99
CA GLU A 584 -16.77 25.64 -2.74
C GLU A 584 -15.34 25.64 -3.28
N LEU A 585 -14.91 26.76 -3.87
CA LEU A 585 -13.54 26.93 -4.37
C LEU A 585 -12.50 26.78 -3.24
N LYS A 586 -12.79 27.27 -2.03
CA LYS A 586 -11.90 27.13 -0.86
C LYS A 586 -11.84 25.67 -0.39
N ILE A 587 -12.99 25.01 -0.26
CA ILE A 587 -13.07 23.61 0.20
C ILE A 587 -12.34 22.68 -0.76
N GLN A 588 -12.44 22.93 -2.07
CA GLN A 588 -11.77 22.15 -3.12
C GLN A 588 -10.29 22.51 -3.31
N GLY A 589 -9.76 23.52 -2.59
CA GLY A 589 -8.38 23.99 -2.77
C GLY A 589 -8.10 24.66 -4.12
N ARG A 590 -9.14 25.07 -4.86
CA ARG A 590 -9.05 25.70 -6.20
C ARG A 590 -8.85 27.22 -6.15
N ILE A 591 -8.91 27.82 -4.97
CA ILE A 591 -8.54 29.20 -4.68
C ILE A 591 -7.64 29.23 -3.45
N LYS A 592 -6.50 29.92 -3.54
CA LYS A 592 -5.61 30.13 -2.40
C LYS A 592 -5.57 31.61 -2.05
N ILE A 593 -5.85 31.93 -0.78
CA ILE A 593 -5.90 33.30 -0.29
C ILE A 593 -4.88 33.47 0.83
N THR A 594 -3.83 34.25 0.57
CA THR A 594 -2.72 34.53 1.48
C THR A 594 -2.77 35.99 1.95
N GLY A 595 -2.68 36.24 3.26
CA GLY A 595 -2.80 37.58 3.86
C GLY A 595 -3.21 37.50 5.34
N THR A 596 -3.33 38.64 6.03
CA THR A 596 -3.79 38.67 7.43
C THR A 596 -5.28 38.32 7.54
N ALA A 597 -5.73 37.75 8.67
CA ALA A 597 -7.14 37.39 8.88
C ALA A 597 -8.09 38.58 8.60
N ALA A 598 -7.74 39.78 9.08
CA ALA A 598 -8.50 40.99 8.82
C ALA A 598 -8.58 41.35 7.32
N SER A 599 -7.49 41.17 6.57
CA SER A 599 -7.48 41.42 5.12
C SER A 599 -8.31 40.39 4.34
N LYS A 600 -8.28 39.11 4.75
CA LYS A 600 -9.07 38.03 4.15
C LYS A 600 -10.55 38.28 4.33
N THR A 601 -10.99 38.59 5.56
CA THR A 601 -12.40 38.87 5.85
C THR A 601 -12.91 40.07 5.05
N LYS A 602 -12.12 41.16 4.98
CA LYS A 602 -12.48 42.35 4.19
C LYS A 602 -12.58 42.03 2.70
N PHE A 603 -11.59 41.34 2.14
CA PHE A 603 -11.58 41.03 0.72
C PHE A 603 -12.71 40.06 0.33
N ILE A 604 -12.98 39.04 1.13
CA ILE A 604 -14.08 38.09 0.89
C ILE A 604 -15.41 38.83 0.91
N LYS A 605 -15.67 39.69 1.92
CA LYS A 605 -16.90 40.51 1.97
C LYS A 605 -17.07 41.39 0.73
N LEU A 606 -15.99 42.05 0.27
CA LEU A 606 -16.00 42.86 -0.94
C LEU A 606 -16.30 42.03 -2.19
N LEU A 607 -15.67 40.85 -2.30
CA LEU A 607 -15.83 39.96 -3.45
C LEU A 607 -17.24 39.35 -3.50
N THR A 608 -17.79 38.93 -2.35
CA THR A 608 -19.17 38.46 -2.23
C THR A 608 -20.16 39.57 -2.63
N ALA A 609 -19.99 40.79 -2.08
CA ALA A 609 -20.86 41.92 -2.41
C ALA A 609 -20.76 42.38 -3.88
N PHE A 610 -19.68 42.00 -4.58
CA PHE A 610 -19.53 42.21 -6.02
C PHE A 610 -20.21 41.11 -6.84
N ILE A 611 -20.07 39.84 -6.43
CA ILE A 611 -20.61 38.69 -7.17
C ILE A 611 -22.13 38.57 -7.03
N GLU A 612 -22.70 39.00 -5.91
CA GLU A 612 -24.16 38.96 -5.65
C GLU A 612 -24.94 40.08 -6.37
N ARG A 613 -24.29 40.90 -7.21
CA ARG A 613 -24.92 41.93 -8.06
C ARG A 613 -24.84 41.57 -9.54
#